data_AF-A0A2K5V044-F1
#
_entry.id   AF-A0A2K5V044-F1
#
_cell.length_a   1.000
_cell.length_b   1.000
_cell.length_c   1.000
_cell.angle_alpha   90.00
_cell.angle_beta   90.00
_cell.angle_gamma   90.00
#
_symmetry.space_group_name_H-M   'P 1'
#
loop_
_entity.id
_entity.type
_entity.pdbx_description
1 polymer ?
#
loop_
_entity_poly.entity_id
_entity_poly.type
_entity_poly.pdbx_seq_one_letter_code
_entity_poly.pdbx_strand_id
1 'polypeptide(L)'
;MTLAAYKEKMKELPLVSLFCSCFLADPLNKSSYKYEADTVDLNWCVISDMEVIELNKCTSGQSFEVILKPPSFDGVPEFNASLPRRRDPSLEEIQKKLEAAEERRKYQEAELLKHLAEKREHEREVIQKAIEENNNFIKMAKEKLAQKMESNKENREAHLAAMLERLQEKVRGPWLERRFLGHAVFLLQQVHRDLLIISGRKQPQAKIGIFLLGRILREFRRMIREVRGKKQ
;
A
#
# COMPACT_ATOMS: atom_id res chain seq x y z
N MET A 1 53.27 -28.34 -32.42
CA MET A 1 54.17 -29.09 -31.51
C MET A 1 54.57 -30.37 -32.22
N THR A 2 55.82 -30.48 -32.69
CA THR A 2 56.29 -31.69 -33.36
C THR A 2 56.50 -32.82 -32.33
N LEU A 3 56.24 -34.07 -32.71
CA LEU A 3 56.38 -35.24 -31.82
C LEU A 3 57.77 -35.33 -31.15
N ALA A 4 58.80 -34.85 -31.85
CA ALA A 4 60.17 -34.76 -31.34
C ALA A 4 60.29 -33.79 -30.14
N ALA A 5 59.68 -32.61 -30.23
CA ALA A 5 59.73 -31.60 -29.16
C ALA A 5 58.95 -32.04 -27.90
N TYR A 6 57.85 -32.80 -28.09
CA TYR A 6 57.13 -33.41 -26.96
C TYR A 6 57.95 -34.49 -26.26
N LYS A 7 58.67 -35.33 -27.03
CA LYS A 7 59.53 -36.39 -26.48
C LYS A 7 60.68 -35.84 -25.64
N GLU A 8 61.29 -34.72 -26.02
CA GLU A 8 62.33 -34.07 -25.19
C GLU A 8 61.76 -33.49 -23.89
N LYS A 9 60.62 -32.80 -23.95
CA LYS A 9 59.98 -32.24 -22.75
C LYS A 9 59.61 -33.31 -21.71
N MET A 10 59.26 -34.51 -22.16
CA MET A 10 58.95 -35.64 -21.27
C MET A 10 60.19 -36.24 -20.61
N LYS A 11 61.39 -36.04 -21.15
CA LYS A 11 62.66 -36.49 -20.54
C LYS A 11 63.16 -35.57 -19.41
N GLU A 12 62.69 -34.32 -19.37
CA GLU A 12 63.07 -33.34 -18.33
C GLU A 12 62.26 -33.47 -17.04
N LEU A 13 61.20 -34.31 -17.01
CA LEU A 13 60.45 -34.59 -15.80
C LEU A 13 61.23 -35.60 -14.93
N PRO A 14 61.50 -35.28 -13.65
CA PRO A 14 62.16 -36.23 -12.75
C PRO A 14 61.24 -37.44 -12.61
N LEU A 15 61.80 -38.64 -12.80
CA LEU A 15 61.19 -39.98 -12.69
C LEU A 15 60.63 -40.62 -13.98
N VAL A 16 60.56 -39.94 -15.13
CA VAL A 16 60.10 -40.59 -16.37
C VAL A 16 61.04 -41.71 -16.85
N SER A 17 62.34 -41.61 -16.55
CA SER A 17 63.34 -42.65 -16.80
C SER A 17 63.14 -43.94 -15.99
N LEU A 18 62.36 -43.90 -14.91
CA LEU A 18 62.08 -45.05 -14.05
C LEU A 18 60.89 -45.89 -14.54
N PHE A 19 59.93 -45.28 -15.23
CA PHE A 19 58.66 -45.93 -15.57
C PHE A 19 58.59 -46.50 -16.99
N CYS A 20 59.55 -46.16 -17.89
CA CYS A 20 59.51 -46.67 -19.26
C CYS A 20 60.90 -46.73 -19.92
N SER A 21 61.40 -47.95 -20.15
CA SER A 21 62.65 -48.24 -20.86
C SER A 21 62.64 -47.86 -22.35
N CYS A 22 61.47 -47.54 -22.92
CA CYS A 22 61.32 -47.19 -24.34
C CYS A 22 61.85 -45.79 -24.71
N PHE A 23 62.16 -44.92 -23.74
CA PHE A 23 62.64 -43.55 -23.99
C PHE A 23 64.16 -43.37 -23.96
N LEU A 24 64.88 -44.35 -23.41
CA LEU A 24 66.34 -44.40 -23.29
C LEU A 24 66.89 -45.63 -24.03
N ALA A 25 66.64 -45.71 -25.33
CA ALA A 25 67.42 -46.59 -26.18
C ALA A 25 68.62 -45.80 -26.70
N ASP A 26 69.68 -45.68 -25.90
CA ASP A 26 71.00 -45.31 -26.43
C ASP A 26 71.74 -46.59 -26.87
N PRO A 27 72.14 -46.69 -28.14
CA PRO A 27 72.86 -47.83 -28.66
C PRO A 27 74.36 -47.58 -28.46
N LEU A 28 75.01 -48.25 -27.51
CA LEU A 28 76.40 -48.73 -27.58
C LEU A 28 76.90 -49.10 -26.17
N ASN A 29 77.12 -50.38 -25.90
CA ASN A 29 78.48 -50.93 -25.84
C ASN A 29 78.42 -52.46 -25.72
N LYS A 30 78.83 -53.17 -26.76
CA LYS A 30 79.03 -54.62 -26.72
C LYS A 30 80.36 -54.89 -26.03
N SER A 31 80.35 -55.41 -24.81
CA SER A 31 81.47 -56.21 -24.31
C SER A 31 81.03 -57.67 -24.21
N SER A 32 81.48 -58.45 -25.19
CA SER A 32 81.55 -59.92 -25.15
C SER A 32 82.05 -60.40 -23.80
N TYR A 33 81.27 -61.23 -23.10
CA TYR A 33 81.80 -62.07 -22.02
C TYR A 33 81.40 -63.53 -22.22
N LYS A 34 82.45 -64.35 -22.33
CA LYS A 34 82.43 -65.81 -22.45
C LYS A 34 81.91 -66.44 -21.17
N TYR A 35 81.19 -67.55 -21.33
CA TYR A 35 80.93 -68.50 -20.27
C TYR A 35 82.24 -69.23 -19.96
N GLU A 36 82.79 -69.01 -18.76
CA GLU A 36 83.66 -69.98 -18.09
C GLU A 36 83.45 -69.81 -16.58
N ALA A 37 83.37 -70.95 -15.91
CA ALA A 37 83.00 -71.08 -14.51
C ALA A 37 84.00 -70.40 -13.59
N ASP A 38 83.51 -69.60 -12.64
CA ASP A 38 84.03 -69.56 -11.27
C ASP A 38 83.07 -68.79 -10.35
N THR A 39 82.45 -69.57 -9.47
CA THR A 39 81.90 -69.21 -8.15
C THR A 39 81.30 -67.81 -7.98
N VAL A 40 80.00 -67.67 -8.24
CA VAL A 40 79.20 -66.62 -7.59
C VAL A 40 79.04 -67.04 -6.13
N ASP A 41 79.75 -66.34 -5.25
CA ASP A 41 79.58 -66.39 -3.81
C ASP A 41 78.11 -66.09 -3.48
N LEU A 42 77.35 -67.13 -3.11
CA LEU A 42 75.93 -67.08 -2.75
C LEU A 42 75.71 -66.49 -1.34
N ASN A 43 76.71 -65.82 -0.75
CA ASN A 43 76.69 -65.36 0.63
C ASN A 43 76.32 -63.87 0.81
N TRP A 44 75.49 -63.28 -0.06
CA TRP A 44 74.86 -61.97 0.17
C TRP A 44 73.32 -62.01 0.07
N CYS A 45 72.68 -63.13 0.40
CA CYS A 45 71.21 -63.19 0.53
C CYS A 45 70.80 -64.11 1.68
N VAL A 46 71.33 -63.88 2.89
CA VAL A 46 70.60 -64.25 4.09
C VAL A 46 69.82 -63.00 4.51
N ILE A 47 68.65 -62.77 3.89
CA ILE A 47 67.67 -61.83 4.44
C ILE A 47 67.05 -62.57 5.63
N SER A 48 67.67 -62.44 6.81
CA SER A 48 67.18 -63.05 8.07
C SER A 48 65.80 -62.54 8.49
N ASP A 49 65.24 -61.56 7.77
CA ASP A 49 64.05 -60.80 8.14
C ASP A 49 62.89 -60.91 7.11
N MET A 50 62.95 -61.83 6.12
CA MET A 50 61.87 -62.01 5.13
C MET A 50 60.96 -63.19 5.48
N GLU A 51 59.75 -62.89 5.95
CA GLU A 51 58.70 -63.88 6.25
C GLU A 51 57.63 -63.86 5.15
N VAL A 52 57.28 -65.03 4.62
CA VAL A 52 56.24 -65.18 3.60
C VAL A 52 55.11 -66.04 4.14
N ILE A 53 53.93 -65.45 4.31
CA ILE A 53 52.72 -66.12 4.78
C ILE A 53 51.84 -66.42 3.56
N GLU A 54 51.71 -67.70 3.20
CA GLU A 54 50.81 -68.10 2.11
C GLU A 54 49.35 -67.90 2.51
N LEU A 55 48.59 -67.16 1.71
CA LEU A 55 47.18 -66.85 2.01
C LEU A 55 46.25 -67.85 1.32
N ASN A 56 46.20 -67.81 -0.02
CA ASN A 56 45.28 -68.63 -0.80
C ASN A 56 45.89 -69.04 -2.14
N LYS A 57 45.59 -70.28 -2.55
CA LYS A 57 45.96 -70.84 -3.87
C LYS A 57 44.68 -71.25 -4.58
N CYS A 58 44.47 -70.75 -5.79
CA CYS A 58 43.37 -71.12 -6.67
C CYS A 58 43.88 -71.48 -8.06
N THR A 59 43.00 -72.00 -8.91
CA THR A 59 43.38 -72.49 -10.25
C THR A 59 43.98 -71.40 -11.15
N SER A 60 43.65 -70.13 -10.89
CA SER A 60 44.14 -68.97 -11.65
C SER A 60 45.35 -68.27 -11.02
N GLY A 61 45.81 -68.67 -9.82
CA GLY A 61 46.96 -68.04 -9.19
C GLY A 61 47.13 -68.34 -7.71
N GLN A 62 48.18 -67.75 -7.14
CA GLN A 62 48.54 -67.89 -5.73
C GLN A 62 48.76 -66.51 -5.13
N SER A 63 48.36 -66.33 -3.87
CA SER A 63 48.51 -65.10 -3.11
C SER A 63 49.22 -65.40 -1.78
N PHE A 64 50.11 -64.50 -1.40
CA PHE A 64 50.89 -64.59 -0.18
C PHE A 64 51.21 -63.17 0.32
N GLU A 65 51.37 -63.04 1.62
CA GLU A 65 51.81 -61.82 2.29
C GLU A 65 53.31 -61.94 2.56
N VAL A 66 54.08 -60.89 2.25
CA VAL A 66 55.52 -60.84 2.51
C VAL A 66 55.79 -59.74 3.53
N ILE A 67 56.34 -60.14 4.68
CA ILE A 67 56.75 -59.24 5.76
C ILE A 67 58.27 -59.17 5.73
N LEU A 68 58.80 -58.00 5.36
CA LEU A 68 60.24 -57.72 5.34
C LEU A 68 60.77 -57.17 6.67
N LYS A 69 59.85 -56.68 7.51
CA LYS A 69 60.12 -56.18 8.86
C LYS A 69 58.82 -56.25 9.66
N PRO A 70 58.82 -56.88 10.84
CA PRO A 70 57.62 -56.90 11.68
C PRO A 70 57.23 -55.47 12.08
N PRO A 71 55.93 -55.20 12.30
CA PRO A 71 55.48 -53.88 12.74
C PRO A 71 56.25 -53.48 14.00
N SER A 72 56.78 -52.25 14.03
CA SER A 72 57.60 -51.78 15.16
C SER A 72 56.80 -51.54 16.45
N PHE A 73 55.48 -51.73 16.39
CA PHE A 73 54.52 -51.60 17.46
C PHE A 73 53.49 -52.73 17.32
N ASP A 74 53.40 -53.62 18.30
CA ASP A 74 52.47 -54.76 18.32
C ASP A 74 51.00 -54.35 18.58
N GLY A 75 50.72 -53.05 18.67
CA GLY A 75 49.37 -52.53 18.85
C GLY A 75 48.68 -52.23 17.51
N VAL A 76 47.37 -52.50 17.48
CA VAL A 76 46.45 -52.07 16.41
C VAL A 76 46.67 -50.57 16.11
N PRO A 77 46.65 -50.12 14.85
CA PRO A 77 46.77 -48.71 14.52
C PRO A 77 45.77 -47.90 15.35
N GLU A 78 46.27 -46.99 16.20
CA GLU A 78 45.44 -46.09 16.99
C GLU A 78 44.90 -44.99 16.08
N PHE A 79 44.09 -45.38 15.09
CA PHE A 79 43.45 -44.48 14.15
C PHE A 79 42.35 -43.73 14.90
N ASN A 80 42.72 -42.58 15.48
CA ASN A 80 41.84 -41.55 16.06
C ASN A 80 40.44 -42.07 16.45
N ALA A 81 40.38 -42.93 17.46
CA ALA A 81 39.13 -43.35 18.10
C ALA A 81 38.38 -42.19 18.80
N SER A 82 38.94 -40.97 18.72
CA SER A 82 38.36 -39.72 19.21
C SER A 82 37.28 -39.12 18.30
N LEU A 83 37.11 -39.63 17.07
CA LEU A 83 35.87 -39.38 16.33
C LEU A 83 34.87 -40.48 16.69
N PRO A 84 33.87 -40.21 17.56
CA PRO A 84 32.79 -41.17 17.75
C PRO A 84 32.22 -41.49 16.39
N ARG A 85 32.20 -42.79 16.03
CA ARG A 85 31.54 -43.30 14.83
C ARG A 85 30.15 -42.66 14.82
N ARG A 86 29.95 -41.66 13.95
CA ARG A 86 28.65 -40.98 13.85
C ARG A 86 27.68 -42.10 13.51
N ARG A 87 26.64 -42.27 14.33
CA ARG A 87 25.57 -43.22 14.01
C ARG A 87 25.04 -42.82 12.64
N ASP A 88 24.94 -43.80 11.74
CA ASP A 88 24.32 -43.56 10.45
C ASP A 88 22.87 -43.11 10.71
N PRO A 89 22.43 -41.98 10.13
CA PRO A 89 21.09 -41.45 10.39
C PRO A 89 20.04 -42.46 9.95
N SER A 90 18.99 -42.61 10.76
CA SER A 90 17.88 -43.50 10.42
C SER A 90 17.08 -42.93 9.23
N LEU A 91 16.32 -43.79 8.55
CA LEU A 91 15.45 -43.36 7.44
C LEU A 91 14.50 -42.23 7.86
N GLU A 92 13.95 -42.33 9.08
CA GLU A 92 13.06 -41.33 9.68
C GLU A 92 13.75 -39.96 9.83
N GLU A 93 15.01 -39.94 10.29
CA GLU A 93 15.78 -38.71 10.46
C GLU A 93 16.12 -38.05 9.12
N ILE A 94 16.37 -38.85 8.09
CA ILE A 94 16.61 -38.37 6.72
C ILE A 94 15.32 -37.76 6.16
N GLN A 95 14.19 -38.47 6.27
CA GLN A 95 12.88 -37.98 5.83
C GLN A 95 12.52 -36.67 6.52
N LYS A 96 12.65 -36.59 7.85
CA LYS A 96 12.38 -35.37 8.60
C LYS A 96 13.22 -34.18 8.15
N LYS A 97 14.49 -34.39 7.77
CA LYS A 97 15.35 -33.32 7.23
C LYS A 97 14.92 -32.87 5.83
N LEU A 98 14.47 -33.80 4.99
CA LEU A 98 13.94 -33.50 3.66
C LEU A 98 12.62 -32.73 3.75
N GLU A 99 11.69 -33.17 4.60
CA GLU A 99 10.42 -32.50 4.89
C GLU A 99 10.66 -31.09 5.45
N ALA A 100 11.58 -30.94 6.41
CA ALA A 100 11.92 -29.62 6.93
C ALA A 100 12.48 -28.68 5.85
N ALA A 101 13.21 -29.20 4.85
CA ALA A 101 13.66 -28.41 3.72
C ALA A 101 12.53 -28.07 2.75
N GLU A 102 11.56 -28.97 2.57
CA GLU A 102 10.36 -28.73 1.79
C GLU A 102 9.47 -27.66 2.42
N GLU A 103 9.22 -27.75 3.72
CA GLU A 103 8.43 -26.75 4.45
C GLU A 103 9.08 -25.36 4.39
N ARG A 104 10.42 -25.27 4.43
CA ARG A 104 11.11 -23.99 4.19
C ARG A 104 10.88 -23.44 2.79
N ARG A 105 10.83 -24.28 1.75
CA ARG A 105 10.50 -23.85 0.38
C ARG A 105 9.05 -23.38 0.30
N LYS A 106 8.11 -24.16 0.83
CA LYS A 106 6.68 -23.82 0.87
C LYS A 106 6.44 -22.51 1.61
N TYR A 107 7.13 -22.29 2.72
CA TYR A 107 7.03 -21.05 3.48
C TYR A 107 7.48 -19.83 2.65
N GLN A 108 8.61 -19.93 1.95
CA GLN A 108 9.10 -18.86 1.08
C GLN A 108 8.13 -18.57 -0.07
N GLU A 109 7.56 -19.62 -0.67
CA GLU A 109 6.54 -19.49 -1.71
C GLU A 109 5.25 -18.85 -1.18
N ALA A 110 4.78 -19.27 -0.01
CA ALA A 110 3.60 -18.72 0.63
C ALA A 110 3.78 -17.23 0.98
N GLU A 111 4.93 -16.82 1.50
CA GLU A 111 5.24 -15.42 1.76
C GLU A 111 5.29 -14.59 0.47
N LEU A 112 5.86 -15.14 -0.61
CA LEU A 112 5.83 -14.48 -1.91
C LEU A 112 4.40 -14.32 -2.43
N LEU A 113 3.58 -15.36 -2.36
CA LEU A 113 2.19 -15.33 -2.77
C LEU A 113 1.36 -14.34 -1.93
N LYS A 114 1.62 -14.26 -0.63
CA LYS A 114 1.01 -13.28 0.27
C LYS A 114 1.34 -11.86 -0.17
N HIS A 115 2.60 -11.54 -0.43
CA HIS A 115 2.99 -10.22 -0.94
C HIS A 115 2.38 -9.88 -2.31
N LEU A 116 2.23 -10.89 -3.19
CA LEU A 116 1.54 -10.70 -4.46
C LEU A 116 0.04 -10.44 -4.25
N ALA A 117 -0.60 -11.13 -3.31
CA ALA A 117 -2.00 -10.90 -2.95
C ALA A 117 -2.22 -9.50 -2.37
N GLU A 118 -1.34 -9.05 -1.47
CA GLU A 118 -1.32 -7.69 -0.91
C GLU A 118 -1.22 -6.64 -2.03
N LYS A 119 -0.33 -6.83 -3.02
CA LYS A 119 -0.23 -5.93 -4.18
C LYS A 119 -1.51 -5.89 -5.01
N ARG A 120 -2.13 -7.05 -5.26
CA ARG A 120 -3.42 -7.14 -5.98
C ARG A 120 -4.55 -6.45 -5.22
N GLU A 121 -4.54 -6.53 -3.90
CA GLU A 121 -5.50 -5.82 -3.05
C GLU A 121 -5.30 -4.32 -3.14
N HIS A 122 -4.06 -3.85 -3.01
CA HIS A 122 -3.74 -2.44 -3.16
C HIS A 122 -4.14 -1.86 -4.52
N GLU A 123 -3.92 -2.60 -5.62
CA GLU A 123 -4.38 -2.20 -6.95
C GLU A 123 -5.91 -1.99 -6.99
N ARG A 124 -6.69 -2.89 -6.34
CA ARG A 124 -8.15 -2.73 -6.24
C ARG A 124 -8.54 -1.52 -5.40
N GLU A 125 -7.88 -1.31 -4.27
CA GLU A 125 -8.12 -0.16 -3.40
C GLU A 125 -7.87 1.17 -4.13
N VAL A 126 -6.79 1.25 -4.91
CA VAL A 126 -6.46 2.46 -5.68
C VAL A 126 -7.55 2.77 -6.71
N ILE A 127 -8.03 1.75 -7.45
CA ILE A 127 -9.12 1.92 -8.42
C ILE A 127 -10.40 2.35 -7.71
N GLN A 128 -10.74 1.69 -6.60
CA GLN A 128 -11.94 2.00 -5.81
C GLN A 128 -11.89 3.43 -5.28
N LYS A 129 -10.74 3.85 -4.76
CA LYS A 129 -10.50 5.20 -4.23
C LYS A 129 -10.66 6.26 -5.33
N ALA A 130 -10.13 6.01 -6.53
CA ALA A 130 -10.28 6.93 -7.65
C ALA A 130 -11.77 7.11 -8.03
N ILE A 131 -12.55 6.03 -8.04
CA ILE A 131 -14.00 6.08 -8.29
C ILE A 131 -14.71 6.85 -7.17
N GLU A 132 -14.37 6.58 -5.92
CA GLU A 132 -14.97 7.23 -4.75
C GLU A 132 -14.70 8.73 -4.71
N GLU A 133 -13.46 9.16 -5.00
CA GLU A 133 -13.09 10.57 -5.09
C GLU A 133 -13.87 11.28 -6.21
N ASN A 134 -14.02 10.65 -7.37
CA ASN A 134 -14.83 11.20 -8.47
C ASN A 134 -16.31 11.34 -8.08
N ASN A 135 -16.87 10.33 -7.42
CA ASN A 135 -18.25 10.37 -6.93
C ASN A 135 -18.44 11.46 -5.87
N ASN A 136 -17.48 11.63 -4.96
CA ASN A 136 -17.50 12.67 -3.95
C ASN A 136 -17.41 14.07 -4.58
N PHE A 137 -16.58 14.24 -5.62
CA PHE A 137 -16.52 15.50 -6.37
C PHE A 137 -17.87 15.85 -7.00
N ILE A 138 -18.51 14.90 -7.67
CA ILE A 138 -19.84 15.09 -8.29
C ILE A 138 -20.88 15.45 -7.22
N LYS A 139 -20.89 14.74 -6.09
CA LYS A 139 -21.81 15.00 -4.97
C LYS A 139 -21.62 16.41 -4.42
N MET A 140 -20.39 16.79 -4.08
CA MET A 140 -20.09 18.13 -3.56
C MET A 140 -20.44 19.24 -4.57
N ALA A 141 -20.17 19.03 -5.86
CA ALA A 141 -20.51 19.99 -6.89
C ALA A 141 -22.04 20.17 -6.99
N LYS A 142 -22.80 19.08 -6.94
CA LYS A 142 -24.27 19.09 -6.96
C LYS A 142 -24.84 19.81 -5.74
N GLU A 143 -24.35 19.50 -4.54
CA GLU A 143 -24.79 20.12 -3.29
C GLU A 143 -24.49 21.63 -3.28
N LYS A 144 -23.28 22.03 -3.69
CA LYS A 144 -22.91 23.45 -3.80
C LYS A 144 -23.79 24.20 -4.80
N LEU A 145 -24.12 23.59 -5.94
CA LEU A 145 -25.02 24.20 -6.92
C LEU A 145 -26.44 24.35 -6.34
N ALA A 146 -26.98 23.30 -5.72
CA ALA A 146 -28.30 23.35 -5.10
C ALA A 146 -28.37 24.45 -4.03
N GLN A 147 -27.36 24.54 -3.16
CA GLN A 147 -27.27 25.58 -2.14
C GLN A 147 -27.22 26.99 -2.74
N LYS A 148 -26.44 27.20 -3.81
CA LYS A 148 -26.37 28.50 -4.49
C LYS A 148 -27.70 28.87 -5.15
N MET A 149 -28.41 27.91 -5.73
CA MET A 149 -29.72 28.15 -6.34
C MET A 149 -30.77 28.51 -5.28
N GLU A 150 -30.78 27.81 -4.14
CA GLU A 150 -31.73 28.14 -3.06
C GLU A 150 -31.42 29.51 -2.45
N SER A 151 -30.15 29.82 -2.17
CA SER A 151 -29.77 31.15 -1.67
C SER A 151 -30.10 32.26 -2.68
N ASN A 152 -29.91 32.02 -3.99
CA ASN A 152 -30.31 32.98 -5.02
C ASN A 152 -31.83 33.21 -5.03
N LYS A 153 -32.61 32.14 -4.91
CA LYS A 153 -34.07 32.19 -4.84
C LYS A 153 -34.55 32.94 -3.60
N GLU A 154 -34.05 32.59 -2.42
CA GLU A 154 -34.36 33.27 -1.15
C GLU A 154 -33.99 34.75 -1.22
N ASN A 155 -32.82 35.09 -1.77
CA ASN A 155 -32.39 36.48 -1.94
C ASN A 155 -33.32 37.25 -2.89
N ARG A 156 -33.74 36.63 -3.99
CA ARG A 156 -34.68 37.24 -4.94
C ARG A 156 -36.05 37.45 -4.30
N GLU A 157 -36.54 36.47 -3.56
CA GLU A 157 -37.82 36.54 -2.84
C GLU A 157 -37.78 37.61 -1.74
N ALA A 158 -36.70 37.67 -0.95
CA ALA A 158 -36.51 38.71 0.06
C ALA A 158 -36.48 40.11 -0.56
N HIS A 159 -35.79 40.28 -1.70
CA HIS A 159 -35.73 41.56 -2.39
C HIS A 159 -37.10 41.98 -2.95
N LEU A 160 -37.86 41.03 -3.49
CA LEU A 160 -39.23 41.29 -3.96
C LEU A 160 -40.18 41.59 -2.79
N ALA A 161 -40.09 40.83 -1.69
CA ALA A 161 -40.89 41.05 -0.49
C ALA A 161 -40.63 42.44 0.10
N ALA A 162 -39.37 42.83 0.26
CA ALA A 162 -39.00 44.17 0.75
C ALA A 162 -39.49 45.28 -0.19
N MET A 163 -39.46 45.07 -1.52
CA MET A 163 -40.01 46.02 -2.47
C MET A 163 -41.53 46.16 -2.34
N LEU A 164 -42.24 45.03 -2.24
CA LEU A 164 -43.69 45.00 -2.08
C LEU A 164 -44.15 45.61 -0.75
N GLU A 165 -43.43 45.37 0.34
CA GLU A 165 -43.72 45.96 1.65
C GLU A 165 -43.61 47.49 1.61
N ARG A 166 -42.51 48.03 1.04
CA ARG A 166 -42.35 49.48 0.85
C ARG A 166 -43.47 50.09 -0.01
N LEU A 167 -43.97 49.37 -1.01
CA LEU A 167 -45.11 49.81 -1.82
C LEU A 167 -46.43 49.73 -1.03
N GLN A 168 -46.64 48.69 -0.23
CA GLN A 168 -47.82 48.55 0.61
C GLN A 168 -47.90 49.65 1.68
N GLU A 169 -46.79 50.04 2.29
CA GLU A 169 -46.74 51.17 3.24
C GLU A 169 -47.18 52.48 2.57
N LYS A 170 -46.70 52.75 1.34
CA LYS A 170 -47.11 53.91 0.55
C LYS A 170 -48.62 53.95 0.26
N VAL A 171 -49.29 52.80 0.23
CA VAL A 171 -50.75 52.73 0.06
C VAL A 171 -51.49 52.77 1.40
N ARG A 172 -50.98 52.05 2.39
CA ARG A 172 -51.59 51.90 3.73
C ARG A 172 -51.59 53.21 4.51
N GLY A 173 -50.50 53.97 4.48
CA GLY A 173 -50.40 55.28 5.15
C GLY A 173 -51.53 56.23 4.72
N PRO A 174 -51.65 56.55 3.41
CA PRO A 174 -52.75 57.36 2.90
C PRO A 174 -54.14 56.76 3.15
N TRP A 175 -54.29 55.43 3.14
CA TRP A 175 -55.57 54.79 3.43
C TRP A 175 -55.99 54.96 4.89
N LEU A 176 -55.06 54.78 5.84
CA LEU A 176 -55.29 55.04 7.26
C LEU A 176 -55.60 56.51 7.51
N GLU A 177 -54.84 57.43 6.91
CA GLU A 177 -55.09 58.89 7.01
C GLU A 177 -56.50 59.24 6.52
N ARG A 178 -56.93 58.70 5.36
CA ARG A 178 -58.29 58.86 4.85
C ARG A 178 -59.36 58.31 5.80
N ARG A 179 -59.10 57.17 6.44
CA ARG A 179 -60.02 56.55 7.43
C ARG A 179 -60.15 57.43 8.68
N PHE A 180 -59.04 57.92 9.23
CA PHE A 180 -59.04 58.82 10.38
C PHE A 180 -59.78 60.14 10.09
N LEU A 181 -59.51 60.76 8.94
CA LEU A 181 -60.23 61.97 8.51
C LEU A 181 -61.74 61.71 8.37
N GLY A 182 -62.13 60.55 7.82
CA GLY A 182 -63.54 60.13 7.75
C GLY A 182 -64.19 60.02 9.14
N HIS A 183 -63.51 59.38 10.09
CA HIS A 183 -63.98 59.25 11.48
C HIS A 183 -64.10 60.61 12.18
N ALA A 184 -63.13 61.51 11.99
CA ALA A 184 -63.18 62.85 12.56
C ALA A 184 -64.38 63.67 12.06
N VAL A 185 -64.69 63.59 10.76
CA VAL A 185 -65.87 64.24 10.17
C VAL A 185 -67.18 63.66 10.73
N PHE A 186 -67.23 62.35 10.96
CA PHE A 186 -68.39 61.69 11.57
C PHE A 186 -68.62 62.18 13.00
N LEU A 187 -67.58 62.20 13.84
CA LEU A 187 -67.67 62.71 15.20
C LEU A 187 -68.09 64.18 15.25
N LEU A 188 -67.52 65.03 14.41
CA LEU A 188 -67.90 66.44 14.35
C LEU A 188 -69.35 66.65 13.92
N GLN A 189 -69.86 65.79 13.03
CA GLN A 189 -71.27 65.81 12.64
C GLN A 189 -72.19 65.32 13.77
N GLN A 190 -71.77 64.32 14.55
CA GLN A 190 -72.50 63.84 15.72
C GLN A 190 -72.62 64.96 16.77
N VAL A 191 -71.52 65.62 17.12
CA VAL A 191 -71.50 66.78 18.04
C VAL A 191 -72.42 67.91 17.55
N HIS A 192 -72.43 68.21 16.24
CA HIS A 192 -73.33 69.21 15.68
C HIS A 192 -74.81 68.83 15.82
N ARG A 193 -75.17 67.56 15.59
CA ARG A 193 -76.53 67.05 15.79
C ARG A 193 -76.94 67.07 17.25
N ASP A 194 -76.08 66.60 18.16
CA ASP A 194 -76.34 66.58 19.59
C ASP A 194 -76.55 68.01 20.13
N LEU A 195 -75.74 68.97 19.68
CA LEU A 195 -75.90 70.38 20.03
C LEU A 195 -77.20 70.99 19.47
N LEU A 196 -77.60 70.63 18.24
CA LEU A 196 -78.91 71.00 17.66
C LEU A 196 -80.07 70.48 18.51
N ILE A 197 -80.00 69.22 18.96
CA ILE A 197 -81.03 68.58 19.79
C ILE A 197 -81.10 69.28 21.17
N ILE A 198 -79.96 69.59 21.78
CA ILE A 198 -79.88 70.26 23.10
C ILE A 198 -80.44 71.70 23.01
N SER A 199 -80.08 72.47 21.97
CA SER A 199 -80.51 73.87 21.78
C SER A 199 -81.98 74.02 21.33
N GLY A 200 -82.58 72.97 20.77
CA GLY A 200 -84.03 72.88 20.54
C GLY A 200 -84.85 73.03 21.83
N ARG A 201 -84.22 72.99 23.01
CA ARG A 201 -84.80 73.35 24.31
C ARG A 201 -84.09 74.60 24.87
N LYS A 202 -84.68 75.79 24.66
CA LYS A 202 -84.67 76.98 25.56
C LYS A 202 -83.70 78.20 25.43
N GLN A 203 -82.88 78.45 24.39
CA GLN A 203 -82.08 79.72 24.35
C GLN A 203 -81.94 80.39 22.95
N PRO A 204 -82.31 81.68 22.77
CA PRO A 204 -82.08 82.44 21.52
C PRO A 204 -80.60 82.67 21.19
N GLN A 205 -79.72 82.75 22.20
CA GLN A 205 -78.29 83.04 22.03
C GLN A 205 -77.50 81.84 21.44
N ALA A 206 -78.01 80.61 21.56
CA ALA A 206 -77.35 79.39 21.06
C ALA A 206 -77.49 79.17 19.54
N LYS A 207 -78.38 79.92 18.86
CA LYS A 207 -78.62 79.80 17.41
C LYS A 207 -77.41 80.22 16.57
N ILE A 208 -76.70 81.28 17.00
CA ILE A 208 -75.50 81.78 16.32
C ILE A 208 -74.37 80.76 16.41
N GLY A 209 -74.16 80.16 17.60
CA GLY A 209 -73.13 79.13 17.82
C GLY A 209 -73.33 77.87 16.94
N ILE A 210 -74.56 77.39 16.80
CA ILE A 210 -74.89 76.23 15.96
C ILE A 210 -74.72 76.55 14.47
N PHE A 211 -75.09 77.76 14.04
CA PHE A 211 -74.89 78.20 12.66
C PHE A 211 -73.39 78.31 12.32
N LEU A 212 -72.59 78.86 13.24
CA LEU A 212 -71.13 78.93 13.10
C LEU A 212 -70.50 77.54 13.08
N LEU A 213 -70.89 76.62 13.96
CA LEU A 213 -70.43 75.22 13.95
C LEU A 213 -70.80 74.48 12.66
N GLY A 214 -72.00 74.71 12.13
CA GLY A 214 -72.41 74.18 10.83
C GLY A 214 -71.58 74.73 9.67
N ARG A 215 -71.20 76.01 9.71
CA ARG A 215 -70.29 76.63 8.74
C ARG A 215 -68.87 76.04 8.85
N ILE A 216 -68.36 75.85 10.06
CA ILE A 216 -67.06 75.20 10.32
C ILE A 216 -67.06 73.77 9.80
N LEU A 217 -68.11 72.99 10.05
CA LEU A 217 -68.24 71.62 9.52
C LEU A 217 -68.26 71.59 7.99
N ARG A 218 -68.92 72.56 7.33
CA ARG A 218 -68.92 72.69 5.87
C ARG A 218 -67.54 73.03 5.31
N GLU A 219 -66.83 73.97 5.92
CA GLU A 219 -65.46 74.32 5.51
C GLU A 219 -64.48 73.17 5.75
N PHE A 220 -64.57 72.49 6.90
CA PHE A 220 -63.75 71.32 7.19
C PHE A 220 -63.96 70.17 6.19
N ARG A 221 -65.23 69.93 5.80
CA ARG A 221 -65.58 68.99 4.71
C ARG A 221 -65.11 69.42 3.33
N ARG A 222 -64.99 70.72 3.07
CA ARG A 222 -64.44 71.26 1.82
C ARG A 222 -62.93 71.05 1.79
N MET A 223 -62.23 71.42 2.87
CA MET A 223 -60.80 71.25 3.05
C MET A 223 -60.36 69.78 2.91
N ILE A 224 -61.07 68.83 3.54
CA ILE A 224 -60.78 67.39 3.39
C ILE A 224 -60.99 66.91 1.94
N ARG A 225 -62.00 67.44 1.23
CA ARG A 225 -62.22 67.11 -0.19
C ARG A 225 -61.09 67.63 -1.07
N GLU A 226 -60.61 68.84 -0.83
CA GLU A 226 -59.47 69.42 -1.57
C GLU A 226 -58.17 68.66 -1.28
N VAL A 227 -57.89 68.31 -0.02
CA VAL A 227 -56.72 67.50 0.35
C VAL A 227 -56.79 66.10 -0.27
N ARG A 228 -57.99 65.49 -0.33
CA ARG A 228 -58.20 64.18 -0.96
C ARG A 228 -58.09 64.23 -2.49
N GLY A 229 -58.48 65.34 -3.12
CA GLY A 229 -58.39 65.54 -4.57
C GLY A 229 -57.01 65.93 -5.10
N LYS A 230 -56.10 66.45 -4.25
CA LYS A 230 -54.72 66.82 -4.63
C LYS A 230 -53.70 65.67 -4.50
N LYS A 231 -54.04 64.56 -3.83
CA LYS A 231 -53.16 63.39 -3.60
C LYS A 231 -53.43 62.22 -4.58
N GLN A 232 -54.15 62.47 -5.67
CA GLN A 232 -54.54 61.49 -6.70
C GLN A 232 -53.87 61.84 -8.01
#